data_AF-A0A895ZPL3-F1
#
_entry.id   AF-A0A895ZPL3-F1
#
_cell.length_a   1.000
_cell.length_b   1.000
_cell.length_c   1.000
_cell.angle_alpha   90.00
_cell.angle_beta   90.00
_cell.angle_gamma   90.00
#
_symmetry.space_group_name_H-M   'P 1'
#
loop_
_entity.id
_entity.type
_entity.pdbx_description
1 polymer ?
#
loop_
_entity_poly.entity_id
_entity_poly.type
_entity_poly.pdbx_seq_one_letter_code
_entity_poly.pdbx_strand_id
1 'polypeptide(L)'
;MAAIRYGDYVAKINVKPLSDNLKELSGKKIDKEEIEADENAFLTKLISGFFKSNTAEFEMSAQLCTNLETMPVEDGSVQWTEEQSPYQPIAKLTILPQNTFSPERRVYADDVLSFNPFHCLPKHRPLGNIMRVRKLAYETSGKYRHHMNAQPRVEPVAIGELPD
;
A
#
# COMPACT_ATOMS: atom_id res chain seq x y z
N MET A 1 3.39 -11.08 2.37
CA MET A 1 2.10 -10.39 2.64
C MET A 1 1.43 -11.06 3.85
N ALA A 2 0.84 -10.31 4.78
CA ALA A 2 0.14 -10.88 5.92
C ALA A 2 -1.27 -11.38 5.52
N ALA A 3 -1.75 -12.43 6.20
CA ALA A 3 -3.10 -12.93 6.00
C ALA A 3 -4.15 -12.00 6.63
N ILE A 4 -5.32 -11.95 6.02
CA ILE A 4 -6.49 -11.21 6.52
C ILE A 4 -7.70 -12.16 6.55
N ARG A 5 -8.68 -11.85 7.39
CA ARG A 5 -10.04 -12.38 7.19
C ARG A 5 -10.55 -11.82 5.87
N TYR A 6 -11.30 -12.60 5.11
CA TYR A 6 -11.90 -12.18 3.86
C TYR A 6 -13.32 -12.76 3.77
N GLY A 7 -14.27 -12.07 4.41
CA GLY A 7 -15.62 -12.61 4.60
C GLY A 7 -15.58 -13.84 5.50
N ASP A 8 -15.91 -15.00 4.94
CA ASP A 8 -15.85 -16.30 5.62
C ASP A 8 -14.54 -17.06 5.38
N TYR A 9 -13.65 -16.48 4.57
CA TYR A 9 -12.36 -17.06 4.20
C TYR A 9 -11.20 -16.36 4.91
N VAL A 10 -10.00 -16.90 4.69
CA VAL A 10 -8.73 -16.25 4.97
C VAL A 10 -8.00 -16.04 3.64
N ALA A 11 -7.39 -14.89 3.44
CA ALA A 11 -6.70 -14.57 2.19
C ALA A 11 -5.42 -13.76 2.41
N LYS A 12 -4.52 -13.81 1.44
CA LYS A 12 -3.49 -12.80 1.20
C LYS A 12 -3.90 -11.97 -0.02
N ILE A 13 -3.78 -10.65 0.07
CA ILE A 13 -4.02 -9.74 -1.06
C ILE A 13 -2.72 -9.55 -1.81
N ASN A 14 -2.79 -9.30 -3.11
CA ASN A 14 -1.65 -8.94 -3.94
C ASN A 14 -2.05 -7.80 -4.88
N VAL A 15 -1.09 -6.95 -5.24
CA VAL A 15 -1.25 -5.88 -6.23
C VAL A 15 -0.11 -5.99 -7.24
N LYS A 16 -0.42 -6.19 -8.51
CA LYS A 16 0.57 -6.32 -9.60
C LYS A 16 0.30 -5.28 -10.70
N PRO A 17 1.35 -4.79 -11.39
CA PRO A 17 1.18 -3.92 -12.56
C PRO A 17 0.26 -4.52 -13.62
N LEU A 18 -0.68 -3.71 -14.13
CA LEU A 18 -1.63 -4.12 -15.17
C LEU A 18 -1.42 -3.35 -16.48
N SER A 19 -1.16 -2.03 -16.43
CA SER A 19 -0.90 -1.22 -17.62
C SER A 19 0.48 -1.48 -18.20
N ASP A 20 0.62 -1.43 -19.53
CA ASP A 20 1.87 -1.75 -20.23
C ASP A 20 3.02 -0.82 -19.82
N ASN A 21 2.74 0.48 -19.65
CA ASN A 21 3.71 1.46 -19.17
C ASN A 21 4.30 1.13 -17.77
N LEU A 22 3.56 0.43 -16.90
CA LEU A 22 4.05 -0.03 -15.60
C LEU A 22 4.72 -1.40 -15.69
N LYS A 23 4.19 -2.30 -16.51
CA LYS A 23 4.81 -3.60 -16.77
C LYS A 23 6.22 -3.44 -17.33
N GLU A 24 6.41 -2.47 -18.23
CA GLU A 24 7.73 -2.11 -18.78
C GLU A 24 8.73 -1.59 -17.73
N LEU A 25 8.27 -1.11 -16.58
CA LEU A 25 9.13 -0.67 -15.47
C LEU A 25 9.51 -1.82 -14.53
N SER A 26 8.83 -2.97 -14.62
CA SER A 26 9.06 -4.10 -13.72
C SER A 26 10.48 -4.65 -13.88
N GLY A 27 11.22 -4.68 -12.78
CA GLY A 27 12.61 -5.16 -12.75
C GLY A 27 13.66 -4.16 -13.25
N LYS A 28 13.26 -2.97 -13.73
CA LYS A 28 14.21 -1.89 -14.04
C LYS A 28 14.81 -1.34 -12.73
N LYS A 29 16.12 -1.16 -12.73
CA LYS A 29 16.84 -0.50 -11.64
C LYS A 29 16.80 1.01 -11.85
N ILE A 30 16.84 1.75 -10.74
CA ILE A 30 17.04 3.19 -10.77
C ILE A 30 18.53 3.43 -11.04
N ASP A 31 18.83 4.35 -11.96
CA ASP A 31 20.21 4.75 -12.27
C ASP A 31 20.90 5.33 -11.04
N LYS A 32 22.16 4.97 -10.83
CA LYS A 32 22.88 5.36 -9.60
C LYS A 32 23.12 6.85 -9.55
N GLU A 33 23.44 7.43 -10.68
CA GLU A 33 23.70 8.86 -10.86
C GLU A 33 22.46 9.69 -10.48
N GLU A 34 21.26 9.15 -10.72
CA GLU A 34 20.00 9.79 -10.33
C GLU A 34 19.84 9.82 -8.80
N ILE A 35 20.16 8.71 -8.14
CA ILE A 35 20.10 8.60 -6.67
C ILE A 35 21.16 9.49 -6.01
N GLU A 36 22.35 9.56 -6.60
CA GLU A 36 23.45 10.39 -6.08
C GLU A 36 23.18 11.89 -6.25
N ALA A 37 22.46 12.29 -7.30
CA ALA A 37 22.10 13.68 -7.54
C ALA A 37 20.97 14.18 -6.62
N ASP A 38 20.02 13.32 -6.27
CA ASP A 38 18.90 13.61 -5.37
C ASP A 38 18.51 12.33 -4.60
N GLU A 39 18.68 12.34 -3.28
CA GLU A 39 18.30 11.21 -2.42
C GLU A 39 16.80 10.88 -2.51
N ASN A 40 15.98 11.85 -2.94
CA ASN A 40 14.54 11.71 -3.15
C ASN A 40 14.16 11.54 -4.63
N ALA A 41 15.12 11.30 -5.53
CA ALA A 41 14.91 11.20 -6.99
C ALA A 41 13.76 10.27 -7.38
N PHE A 42 13.53 9.20 -6.59
CA PHE A 42 12.40 8.31 -6.80
C PHE A 42 11.06 9.06 -6.75
N LEU A 43 10.84 9.92 -5.74
CA LEU A 43 9.62 10.69 -5.58
C LEU A 43 9.61 11.94 -6.47
N THR A 44 10.70 12.72 -6.42
CA THR A 44 10.81 14.04 -7.05
C THR A 44 10.93 13.98 -8.57
N LYS A 45 11.48 12.90 -9.14
CA LYS A 45 11.74 12.76 -10.57
C LYS A 45 11.02 11.60 -11.21
N LEU A 46 11.13 10.39 -10.66
CA LEU A 46 10.57 9.19 -11.32
C LEU A 46 9.05 9.12 -11.17
N ILE A 47 8.54 9.16 -9.93
CA ILE A 47 7.10 9.14 -9.66
C ILE A 47 6.44 10.41 -10.20
N SER A 48 6.99 11.59 -9.90
CA SER A 48 6.44 12.85 -10.44
C SER A 48 6.48 12.88 -11.97
N GLY A 49 7.58 12.45 -12.60
CA GLY A 49 7.76 12.41 -14.05
C GLY A 49 6.78 11.46 -14.73
N PHE A 50 6.57 10.27 -14.15
CA PHE A 50 5.58 9.31 -14.63
C PHE A 50 4.16 9.91 -14.57
N PHE A 51 3.74 10.39 -13.40
CA PHE A 51 2.37 10.85 -13.20
C PHE A 51 2.05 12.24 -13.78
N LYS A 52 3.01 12.94 -14.40
CA LYS A 52 2.72 14.14 -15.20
C LYS A 52 1.72 13.87 -16.34
N SER A 53 1.78 12.69 -16.94
CA SER A 53 0.95 12.36 -18.11
C SER A 53 0.50 10.91 -18.19
N ASN A 54 0.96 10.03 -17.29
CA ASN A 54 0.62 8.61 -17.34
C ASN A 54 -0.44 8.23 -16.31
N THR A 55 -1.37 7.39 -16.75
CA THR A 55 -2.22 6.60 -15.86
C THR A 55 -1.51 5.31 -15.51
N ALA A 56 -1.56 4.94 -14.23
CA ALA A 56 -1.11 3.65 -13.71
C ALA A 56 -2.31 2.75 -13.44
N GLU A 57 -2.32 1.54 -13.99
CA GLU A 57 -3.31 0.53 -13.63
C GLU A 57 -2.64 -0.67 -12.95
N PHE A 58 -3.26 -1.13 -11.85
CA PHE A 58 -2.83 -2.32 -11.13
C PHE A 58 -3.99 -3.31 -11.01
N GLU A 59 -3.68 -4.59 -11.10
CA GLU A 59 -4.61 -5.65 -10.74
C GLU A 59 -4.45 -5.96 -9.25
N MET A 60 -5.56 -5.90 -8.51
CA MET A 60 -5.63 -6.41 -7.15
C MET A 60 -6.24 -7.81 -7.17
N SER A 61 -5.58 -8.75 -6.50
CA SER A 61 -5.96 -10.16 -6.49
C SER A 61 -5.95 -10.71 -5.06
N ALA A 62 -6.73 -11.75 -4.79
CA ALA A 62 -6.75 -12.48 -3.53
C ALA A 62 -6.28 -13.93 -3.72
N GLN A 63 -5.42 -14.40 -2.83
CA GLN A 63 -5.02 -15.80 -2.72
C GLN A 63 -5.65 -16.38 -1.45
N LEU A 64 -6.57 -17.33 -1.61
CA LEU A 64 -7.30 -17.92 -0.50
C LEU A 64 -6.46 -18.97 0.25
N CYS A 65 -6.59 -19.03 1.55
CA CYS A 65 -5.99 -20.08 2.37
C CYS A 65 -6.76 -21.39 2.18
N THR A 66 -6.12 -22.42 1.61
CA THR A 66 -6.74 -23.74 1.39
C THR A 66 -6.26 -24.79 2.40
N ASN A 67 -5.07 -24.62 2.99
CA ASN A 67 -4.52 -25.53 4.00
C ASN A 67 -3.67 -24.76 5.04
N LEU A 68 -4.07 -24.77 6.32
CA LEU A 68 -3.36 -24.03 7.38
C LEU A 68 -1.96 -24.59 7.72
N GLU A 69 -1.67 -25.84 7.38
CA GLU A 69 -0.35 -26.44 7.62
C GLU A 69 0.69 -25.90 6.64
N THR A 70 0.33 -25.80 5.36
CA THR A 70 1.23 -25.28 4.31
C THR A 70 1.08 -23.77 4.10
N MET A 71 -0.03 -23.19 4.56
CA MET A 71 -0.37 -21.77 4.43
C MET A 71 -0.64 -21.15 5.80
N PRO A 72 0.34 -21.15 6.73
CA PRO A 72 0.13 -20.71 8.09
C PRO A 72 -0.20 -19.22 8.17
N VAL A 73 -1.15 -18.87 9.04
CA VAL A 73 -1.55 -17.48 9.33
C VAL A 73 -0.58 -16.80 10.31
N GLU A 74 0.00 -17.57 11.23
CA GLU A 74 0.89 -17.07 12.30
C GLU A 74 2.36 -16.97 11.88
N ASP A 75 2.70 -17.46 10.68
CA ASP A 75 4.03 -17.32 10.10
C ASP A 75 3.96 -16.60 8.75
N GLY A 76 4.22 -15.29 8.80
CA GLY A 76 4.25 -14.44 7.62
C GLY A 76 5.46 -14.64 6.70
N SER A 77 6.46 -15.43 7.12
CA SER A 77 7.65 -15.74 6.31
C SER A 77 7.38 -16.85 5.28
N VAL A 78 6.37 -17.68 5.52
CA VAL A 78 5.99 -18.76 4.59
C VAL A 78 5.25 -18.19 3.38
N GLN A 79 5.84 -18.41 2.21
CA GLN A 79 5.20 -18.13 0.93
C GLN A 79 4.10 -19.15 0.64
N TRP A 80 2.93 -18.65 0.25
CA TRP A 80 1.80 -19.46 -0.21
C TRP A 80 1.96 -19.66 -1.72
N THR A 81 2.09 -20.91 -2.17
CA THR A 81 2.41 -21.18 -3.58
C THR A 81 1.17 -21.04 -4.48
N GLU A 82 1.36 -20.59 -5.72
CA GLU A 82 0.25 -20.37 -6.66
C GLU A 82 -0.35 -21.70 -7.16
N GLU A 83 0.41 -22.80 -7.09
CA GLU A 83 -0.06 -24.15 -7.42
C GLU A 83 -1.09 -24.67 -6.42
N GLN A 84 -0.93 -24.36 -5.13
CA GLN A 84 -1.87 -24.73 -4.08
C GLN A 84 -3.09 -23.80 -4.03
N SER A 85 -2.89 -22.54 -4.37
CA SER A 85 -3.93 -21.52 -4.38
C SER A 85 -3.50 -20.38 -5.31
N PRO A 86 -4.09 -20.26 -6.50
CA PRO A 86 -3.73 -19.19 -7.43
C PRO A 86 -4.29 -17.84 -6.97
N TYR A 87 -3.67 -16.74 -7.40
CA TYR A 87 -4.23 -15.40 -7.22
C TYR A 87 -5.47 -15.21 -8.10
N GLN A 88 -6.60 -14.89 -7.47
CA GLN A 88 -7.87 -14.59 -8.13
C GLN A 88 -8.01 -13.07 -8.27
N PRO A 89 -8.13 -12.50 -9.48
CA PRO A 89 -8.39 -11.06 -9.67
C PRO A 89 -9.69 -10.64 -8.99
N ILE A 90 -9.67 -9.55 -8.24
CA ILE A 90 -10.84 -9.03 -7.51
C ILE A 90 -11.14 -7.55 -7.80
N ALA A 91 -10.15 -6.79 -8.25
CA ALA A 91 -10.35 -5.40 -8.63
C ALA A 91 -9.25 -4.87 -9.54
N LYS A 92 -9.52 -3.73 -10.17
CA LYS A 92 -8.52 -2.88 -10.82
C LYS A 92 -8.38 -1.59 -10.04
N LEU A 93 -7.15 -1.22 -9.70
CA LEU A 93 -6.80 0.09 -9.15
C LEU A 93 -6.27 0.97 -10.29
N THR A 94 -6.88 2.13 -10.49
CA THR A 94 -6.46 3.11 -11.50
C THR A 94 -6.03 4.39 -10.79
N ILE A 95 -4.79 4.80 -11.02
CA ILE A 95 -4.21 6.05 -10.52
C ILE A 95 -3.98 6.98 -11.71
N LEU A 96 -4.71 8.09 -11.74
CA LEU A 96 -4.71 9.06 -12.84
C LEU A 96 -3.49 9.99 -12.77
N PRO A 97 -3.15 10.68 -13.88
CA PRO A 97 -2.15 11.73 -13.89
C PRO A 97 -2.43 12.78 -12.82
N GLN A 98 -1.41 13.18 -12.08
CA GLN A 98 -1.51 14.14 -10.99
C GLN A 98 -0.15 14.73 -10.64
N ASN A 99 -0.16 15.90 -10.01
CA ASN A 99 1.05 16.45 -9.39
C ASN A 99 1.32 15.70 -8.08
N THR A 100 2.19 14.70 -8.09
CA THR A 100 2.36 13.80 -6.93
C THR A 100 3.23 14.36 -5.80
N PHE A 101 3.94 15.47 -6.02
CA PHE A 101 4.98 15.94 -5.11
C PHE A 101 4.97 17.47 -4.89
N SER A 102 3.79 18.10 -4.98
CA SER A 102 3.61 19.51 -4.59
C SER A 102 4.02 19.74 -3.12
N PRO A 103 4.50 20.94 -2.76
CA PRO A 103 4.74 21.30 -1.35
C PRO A 103 3.54 20.97 -0.43
N GLU A 104 2.33 21.26 -0.89
CA GLU A 104 1.09 21.07 -0.15
C GLU A 104 0.80 19.59 0.09
N ARG A 105 0.97 18.74 -0.93
CA ARG A 105 0.82 17.28 -0.78
C ARG A 105 1.85 16.65 0.13
N ARG A 106 3.09 17.17 0.14
CA ARG A 106 4.13 16.68 1.05
C ARG A 106 3.76 16.93 2.50
N VAL A 107 3.43 18.19 2.82
CA VAL A 107 2.96 18.55 4.16
C VAL A 107 1.74 17.73 4.55
N TYR A 108 0.76 17.59 3.67
CA TYR A 108 -0.43 16.80 3.95
C TYR A 108 -0.13 15.32 4.18
N ALA A 109 0.75 14.71 3.37
CA ALA A 109 1.14 13.32 3.52
C ALA A 109 1.93 13.07 4.81
N ASP A 110 2.84 13.96 5.16
CA ASP A 110 3.74 13.79 6.31
C ASP A 110 3.05 14.13 7.64
N ASP A 111 2.19 15.14 7.67
CA ASP A 111 1.63 15.70 8.90
C ASP A 111 0.18 15.26 9.15
N VAL A 112 -0.61 15.04 8.09
CA VAL A 112 -2.07 14.80 8.20
C VAL A 112 -2.46 13.36 7.91
N LEU A 113 -1.96 12.75 6.84
CA LEU A 113 -2.32 11.38 6.49
C LEU A 113 -1.84 10.39 7.55
N SER A 114 -2.68 9.40 7.84
CA SER A 114 -2.33 8.28 8.71
C SER A 114 -2.89 6.98 8.14
N PHE A 115 -2.10 5.91 8.17
CA PHE A 115 -2.52 4.59 7.72
C PHE A 115 -2.49 3.64 8.91
N ASN A 116 -3.53 2.83 9.10
CA ASN A 116 -3.52 1.75 10.08
C ASN A 116 -4.17 0.51 9.45
N PRO A 117 -3.51 -0.66 9.41
CA PRO A 117 -4.09 -1.87 8.84
C PRO A 117 -5.40 -2.32 9.51
N PHE A 118 -5.66 -1.89 10.75
CA PHE A 118 -6.90 -2.17 11.48
C PHE A 118 -8.00 -1.14 11.19
N HIS A 119 -7.73 -0.07 10.44
CA HIS A 119 -8.75 0.78 9.84
C HIS A 119 -9.36 0.03 8.64
N CYS A 120 -10.20 -0.95 8.96
CA CYS A 120 -10.72 -1.94 8.02
C CYS A 120 -12.12 -2.38 8.43
N LEU A 121 -12.83 -3.01 7.49
CA LEU A 121 -14.09 -3.69 7.80
C LEU A 121 -13.82 -4.92 8.68
N PRO A 122 -14.73 -5.31 9.60
CA PRO A 122 -14.59 -6.54 10.38
C PRO A 122 -14.37 -7.79 9.52
N LYS A 123 -14.98 -7.82 8.32
CA LYS A 123 -14.82 -8.90 7.34
C LYS A 123 -13.43 -8.94 6.69
N HIS A 124 -12.63 -7.88 6.79
CA HIS A 124 -11.27 -7.73 6.27
C HIS A 124 -10.19 -7.61 7.36
N ARG A 125 -10.54 -8.03 8.59
CA ARG A 125 -9.66 -7.89 9.75
C ARG A 125 -8.29 -8.55 9.52
N PRO A 126 -7.17 -7.85 9.77
CA PRO A 126 -5.85 -8.47 9.76
C PRO A 126 -5.67 -9.64 10.72
N LEU A 127 -4.90 -10.65 10.31
CA LEU A 127 -4.61 -11.86 11.08
C LEU A 127 -3.10 -12.06 11.26
N GLY A 128 -2.73 -12.96 12.18
CA GLY A 128 -1.34 -13.27 12.50
C GLY A 128 -0.73 -12.37 13.59
N ASN A 129 0.30 -12.90 14.26
CA ASN A 129 1.07 -12.26 15.31
C ASN A 129 1.59 -10.86 14.95
N ILE A 130 2.24 -10.70 13.79
CA ILE A 130 2.81 -9.44 13.32
C ILE A 130 1.70 -8.39 13.16
N MET A 131 0.55 -8.77 12.59
CA MET A 131 -0.56 -7.82 12.47
C MET A 131 -1.12 -7.42 13.83
N ARG A 132 -1.28 -8.36 14.77
CA ARG A 132 -1.74 -8.01 16.14
C ARG A 132 -0.83 -6.97 16.80
N VAL A 133 0.49 -7.08 16.65
CA VAL A 133 1.45 -6.07 17.15
C VAL A 133 1.28 -4.73 16.43
N ARG A 134 1.10 -4.75 15.09
CA ARG A 134 0.91 -3.52 14.30
C ARG A 134 -0.29 -2.70 14.73
N LYS A 135 -1.34 -3.30 15.31
CA LYS A 135 -2.51 -2.56 15.81
C LYS A 135 -2.09 -1.43 16.76
N LEU A 136 -1.37 -1.79 17.83
CA LEU A 136 -0.94 -0.84 18.85
C LEU A 136 0.18 0.08 18.34
N ALA A 137 1.12 -0.47 17.56
CA ALA A 137 2.26 0.28 17.04
C ALA A 137 1.80 1.46 16.15
N TYR A 138 0.90 1.21 15.19
CA TYR A 138 0.40 2.25 14.30
C TYR A 138 -0.51 3.25 15.03
N GLU A 139 -1.34 2.77 15.98
CA GLU A 139 -2.18 3.66 16.78
C GLU A 139 -1.34 4.62 17.63
N THR A 140 -0.30 4.11 18.28
CA THR A 140 0.58 4.92 19.15
C THR A 140 1.43 5.88 18.32
N SER A 141 2.04 5.39 17.24
CA SER A 141 2.88 6.22 16.34
C SER A 141 2.07 7.35 15.71
N GLY A 142 0.87 7.06 15.19
CA GLY A 142 -0.01 8.08 14.61
C GLY A 142 -0.41 9.13 15.65
N LYS A 143 -0.88 8.71 16.84
CA LYS A 143 -1.23 9.65 17.93
C LYS A 143 -0.05 10.54 18.32
N TYR A 144 1.13 9.96 18.46
CA TYR A 144 2.34 10.71 18.82
C TYR A 144 2.73 11.73 17.74
N ARG A 145 2.79 11.32 16.47
CA ARG A 145 3.13 12.23 15.36
C ARG A 145 2.15 13.40 15.25
N HIS A 146 0.85 13.13 15.30
CA HIS A 146 -0.17 14.17 15.27
C HIS A 146 -0.06 15.14 16.46
N HIS A 147 0.23 14.62 17.66
CA HIS A 147 0.47 15.46 18.83
C HIS A 147 1.71 16.36 18.65
N MET A 148 2.84 15.79 18.24
CA MET A 148 4.10 16.53 18.07
C MET A 148 4.04 17.57 16.95
N ASN A 149 3.29 17.28 15.88
CA ASN A 149 3.15 18.19 14.75
C ASN A 149 1.98 19.18 14.94
N ALA A 150 1.32 19.17 16.11
CA ALA A 150 0.13 19.97 16.42
C ALA A 150 -0.99 19.84 15.36
N GLN A 151 -1.14 18.63 14.80
CA GLN A 151 -2.17 18.33 13.80
C GLN A 151 -3.31 17.52 14.42
N PRO A 152 -4.58 17.85 14.14
CA PRO A 152 -5.68 16.98 14.50
C PRO A 152 -5.63 15.70 13.66
N ARG A 153 -6.05 14.58 14.25
CA ARG A 153 -6.27 13.35 13.49
C ARG A 153 -7.62 13.44 12.79
N VAL A 154 -7.60 13.55 11.46
CA VAL A 154 -8.78 13.58 10.60
C VAL A 154 -8.66 12.51 9.52
N GLU A 155 -9.79 11.95 9.10
CA GLU A 155 -9.85 11.01 7.99
C GLU A 155 -10.50 11.73 6.80
N PRO A 156 -9.88 11.72 5.60
CA PRO A 156 -10.47 12.34 4.43
C PRO A 156 -11.73 11.58 4.01
N VAL A 157 -12.81 12.31 3.69
CA VAL A 157 -14.09 11.73 3.27
C VAL A 157 -14.37 11.87 1.78
N ALA A 158 -13.62 12.72 1.08
CA ALA A 158 -13.74 12.93 -0.36
C ALA A 158 -12.40 13.32 -1.01
N ILE A 159 -12.26 13.07 -2.31
CA ILE A 159 -11.03 13.36 -3.05
C ILE A 159 -10.68 14.86 -3.06
N GLY A 160 -11.69 15.75 -3.04
CA GLY A 160 -11.50 17.19 -3.05
C GLY A 160 -10.97 17.78 -1.74
N GLU A 161 -10.79 16.97 -0.69
CA GLU A 161 -10.13 17.39 0.55
C GLU A 161 -8.61 17.23 0.49
N LEU A 162 -8.11 16.52 -0.52
CA LEU A 162 -6.67 16.35 -0.72
C LEU A 162 -6.12 17.56 -1.49
N PRO A 163 -4.94 18.09 -1.13
CA PRO A 163 -4.28 19.13 -1.91
C PRO A 163 -3.99 18.66 -3.33
N ASP A 164 -4.01 19.61 -4.27
CA ASP A 164 -3.71 19.37 -5.68
C ASP A 164 -2.25 18.93 -5.93
#